data_AF-G9WNX5-F1
#
_entry.id   AF-G9WNX5-F1
#
_cell.length_a   1.000
_cell.length_b   1.000
_cell.length_c   1.000
_cell.angle_alpha   90.00
_cell.angle_beta   90.00
_cell.angle_gamma   90.00
#
_symmetry.space_group_name_H-M   'P 1'
#
loop_
_entity.id
_entity.type
_entity.pdbx_description
1 polymer ?
#
loop_
_entity_poly.entity_id
_entity_poly.type
_entity_poly.pdbx_seq_one_letter_code
_entity_poly.pdbx_strand_id
1 'polypeptide(L)'
;MKKRMKKWLGCAAAAIMVIAMGATGFARDFDTDQNLSFFGGSGTANVGVHSTGQALGNTVSFDKVILVEDGGTEAVDEPYVKWKYTIRPVKDDGTVDTINAGLAPDVAATYKKGTTTISDGTNTILVEPGQAAQITGGTEKTAEFKADTYNIPTAVITAPDVQTFTKTVSFSFDTTQFTKPGVYRFVITESDPEGANKTDVEDIGGKGDNGAGETDVPYQRERFLDVYVRSKDNAGVITYEIYGYVMHSGDTDKDHNATGNKWAQHKNSGFDGGKQKGNGKLTPQGYTRYIPRKVKIKKKISGLVPTDTLFPFTIQLLHGATQTVAGNDNKDMQIKVKYPGFTATAPNTYEIMTIDQFNAAVRNLKHDEEVEIIGLPKSTTVVVKEQNKNFVGAVKSDLTGYKSVDLIDANKDTTITVPTKVLKPDATSTDPDSFSAEVTRQLTANDLGLLYHNHVDEITPTGVVLTVVPYAMMIFVSISMAFMFLTKRKEE
;
A
#
# COMPACT_ATOMS: atom_id res chain seq x y z
N MET A 1 24.22 -76.64 -4.62
CA MET A 1 24.11 -75.23 -5.06
C MET A 1 23.48 -74.33 -3.98
N LYS A 2 24.11 -74.16 -2.81
CA LYS A 2 23.57 -73.34 -1.70
C LYS A 2 24.66 -72.62 -0.86
N LYS A 3 25.83 -72.35 -1.44
CA LYS A 3 26.96 -71.73 -0.73
C LYS A 3 27.58 -70.48 -1.38
N ARG A 4 26.98 -69.94 -2.46
CA ARG A 4 27.51 -68.74 -3.15
C ARG A 4 26.63 -67.47 -3.05
N MET A 5 25.44 -67.52 -2.45
CA MET A 5 24.56 -66.33 -2.35
C MET A 5 24.73 -65.49 -1.07
N LYS A 6 25.55 -65.89 -0.08
CA LYS A 6 25.73 -65.12 1.16
C LYS A 6 26.88 -64.10 1.15
N LYS A 7 27.75 -64.09 0.13
CA LYS A 7 28.84 -63.10 0.03
C LYS A 7 28.46 -61.81 -0.72
N TRP A 8 27.31 -61.78 -1.39
CA TRP A 8 26.89 -60.61 -2.19
C TRP A 8 25.90 -59.69 -1.47
N LEU A 9 25.29 -60.13 -0.37
CA LEU A 9 24.45 -59.26 0.48
C LEU A 9 25.26 -58.45 1.50
N GLY A 10 26.47 -58.89 1.86
CA GLY A 10 27.33 -58.18 2.82
C GLY A 10 28.07 -56.98 2.23
N CYS A 11 28.37 -56.99 0.92
CA CYS A 11 29.06 -55.88 0.27
C CYS A 11 28.12 -54.75 -0.19
N ALA A 12 26.82 -55.03 -0.37
CA ALA A 12 25.82 -54.01 -0.72
C ALA A 12 25.47 -53.10 0.48
N ALA A 13 25.52 -53.62 1.71
CA ALA A 13 25.33 -52.82 2.92
C ALA A 13 26.55 -51.92 3.23
N ALA A 14 27.75 -52.30 2.80
CA ALA A 14 28.96 -51.48 2.94
C ALA A 14 29.09 -50.42 1.83
N ALA A 15 28.49 -50.63 0.65
CA ALA A 15 28.53 -49.68 -0.46
C ALA A 15 27.59 -48.47 -0.28
N ILE A 16 26.56 -48.58 0.57
CA ILE A 16 25.67 -47.45 0.91
C ILE A 16 26.32 -46.54 1.99
N MET A 17 27.36 -47.02 2.68
CA MET A 17 28.05 -46.25 3.74
C MET A 17 29.26 -45.44 3.25
N VAL A 18 29.64 -45.52 1.97
CA VAL A 18 30.86 -44.87 1.42
C VAL A 18 30.56 -43.65 0.54
N ILE A 19 29.30 -43.34 0.23
CA ILE A 19 28.94 -42.09 -0.48
C ILE A 19 29.01 -40.86 0.46
N ALA A 20 29.08 -41.06 1.77
CA ALA A 20 29.32 -39.98 2.74
C ALA A 20 30.74 -39.39 2.68
N MET A 21 31.72 -40.09 2.08
CA MET A 21 33.11 -39.65 2.03
C MET A 21 33.48 -38.85 0.76
N GLY A 22 32.55 -38.71 -0.20
CA GLY A 22 32.71 -37.78 -1.34
C GLY A 22 32.28 -36.35 -1.03
N ALA A 23 31.50 -36.13 0.04
CA ALA A 23 30.93 -34.83 0.39
C ALA A 23 31.97 -33.80 0.89
N THR A 24 33.18 -34.24 1.25
CA THR A 24 34.25 -33.33 1.68
C THR A 24 34.86 -32.53 0.53
N GLY A 25 34.75 -33.00 -0.72
CA GLY A 25 35.29 -32.26 -1.88
C GLY A 25 34.57 -30.93 -2.06
N PHE A 26 33.24 -30.98 -2.12
CA PHE A 26 32.40 -29.79 -2.25
C PHE A 26 32.61 -28.77 -1.14
N ALA A 27 32.63 -29.21 0.12
CA ALA A 27 32.75 -28.33 1.27
C ALA A 27 34.16 -27.74 1.47
N ARG A 28 35.20 -28.37 0.90
CA ARG A 28 36.60 -27.93 0.99
C ARG A 28 37.06 -27.11 -0.21
N ASP A 29 36.43 -27.24 -1.37
CA ASP A 29 36.79 -26.52 -2.62
C ASP A 29 36.02 -25.20 -2.85
N PHE A 30 35.43 -24.60 -1.80
CA PHE A 30 34.88 -23.24 -1.86
C PHE A 30 35.94 -22.15 -1.62
N ASP A 31 37.19 -22.39 -2.04
CA ASP A 31 38.34 -21.49 -1.85
C ASP A 31 38.37 -20.34 -2.90
N THR A 32 37.56 -20.45 -3.95
CA THR A 32 37.42 -19.42 -4.99
C THR A 32 35.95 -19.07 -5.22
N ASP A 33 35.49 -18.06 -4.50
CA ASP A 33 34.38 -17.14 -4.81
C ASP A 33 33.28 -17.69 -5.77
N GLN A 34 32.57 -18.73 -5.34
CA GLN A 34 31.45 -19.27 -6.12
C GLN A 34 30.16 -18.55 -5.74
N ASN A 35 30.02 -17.40 -6.38
CA ASN A 35 28.81 -16.64 -6.39
C ASN A 35 27.65 -17.45 -7.00
N LEU A 36 26.82 -18.12 -6.18
CA LEU A 36 25.57 -18.73 -6.66
C LEU A 36 24.53 -17.67 -7.11
N SER A 37 24.80 -16.37 -6.92
CA SER A 37 24.05 -15.27 -7.56
C SER A 37 24.50 -14.94 -8.99
N PHE A 38 25.61 -15.53 -9.47
CA PHE A 38 26.00 -15.38 -10.88
C PHE A 38 25.03 -16.09 -11.84
N PHE A 39 24.18 -16.97 -11.30
CA PHE A 39 23.00 -17.50 -11.99
C PHE A 39 21.90 -16.43 -12.05
N GLY A 40 22.06 -15.45 -12.95
CA GLY A 40 21.05 -14.41 -13.16
C GLY A 40 21.49 -13.15 -13.91
N GLY A 41 22.78 -13.00 -14.26
CA GLY A 41 23.24 -11.87 -15.08
C GLY A 41 23.26 -10.50 -14.38
N SER A 42 23.01 -10.42 -13.07
CA SER A 42 23.32 -9.23 -12.26
C SER A 42 24.47 -9.54 -11.31
N GLY A 43 25.48 -8.67 -11.27
CA GLY A 43 26.65 -8.80 -10.38
C GLY A 43 26.36 -8.54 -8.90
N THR A 44 25.11 -8.62 -8.47
CA THR A 44 24.67 -8.31 -7.10
C THR A 44 23.97 -9.53 -6.49
N ALA A 45 24.47 -9.98 -5.35
CA ALA A 45 23.96 -11.12 -4.60
C ALA A 45 22.46 -11.06 -4.32
N ASN A 46 21.77 -12.18 -4.53
CA ASN A 46 20.40 -12.44 -4.09
C ASN A 46 20.38 -12.64 -2.57
N VAL A 47 20.78 -11.58 -1.87
CA VAL A 47 21.05 -11.48 -0.44
C VAL A 47 22.47 -12.02 -0.08
N GLY A 48 23.36 -11.09 0.31
CA GLY A 48 24.68 -11.28 0.95
C GLY A 48 25.67 -12.26 0.29
N VAL A 49 26.61 -11.75 -0.52
CA VAL A 49 27.90 -12.43 -0.78
C VAL A 49 29.01 -11.41 -0.55
N HIS A 50 30.07 -11.83 0.13
CA HIS A 50 31.30 -11.07 0.25
C HIS A 50 32.29 -11.59 -0.81
N SER A 51 32.52 -10.82 -1.88
CA SER A 51 33.41 -11.17 -3.01
C SER A 51 34.91 -11.20 -2.68
N THR A 52 35.26 -11.29 -1.40
CA THR A 52 36.67 -11.25 -0.95
C THR A 52 36.93 -12.19 0.24
N GLY A 53 36.11 -13.23 0.42
CA GLY A 53 36.38 -14.29 1.40
C GLY A 53 36.26 -13.89 2.88
N GLN A 54 35.71 -12.72 3.21
CA GLN A 54 35.36 -12.39 4.60
C GLN A 54 34.08 -13.13 5.03
N ALA A 55 33.97 -13.42 6.32
CA ALA A 55 32.78 -14.02 6.89
C ALA A 55 31.56 -13.10 6.65
N LEU A 56 30.47 -13.65 6.09
CA LEU A 56 29.17 -12.99 6.22
C LEU A 56 28.78 -13.02 7.69
N GLY A 57 28.10 -11.96 8.14
CA GLY A 57 27.50 -11.97 9.48
C GLY A 57 26.57 -13.19 9.63
N ASN A 58 26.39 -13.65 10.87
CA ASN A 58 25.49 -14.75 11.21
C ASN A 58 24.00 -14.34 11.13
N THR A 59 23.65 -13.37 10.29
CA THR A 59 22.31 -12.78 10.20
C THR A 59 21.87 -12.71 8.75
N VAL A 60 20.71 -13.29 8.46
CA VAL A 60 20.01 -13.20 7.18
C VAL A 60 19.03 -12.05 7.28
N SER A 61 19.07 -11.12 6.32
CA SER A 61 18.14 -9.99 6.28
C SER A 61 17.46 -9.87 4.94
N PHE A 62 16.17 -9.56 4.93
CA PHE A 62 15.39 -9.30 3.73
C PHE A 62 14.40 -8.18 3.99
N ASP A 63 13.89 -7.58 2.92
CA ASP A 63 13.00 -6.43 3.01
C ASP A 63 11.54 -6.86 2.80
N LYS A 64 10.62 -6.37 3.64
CA LYS A 64 9.19 -6.24 3.30
C LYS A 64 8.99 -4.92 2.60
N VAL A 65 8.35 -4.96 1.44
CA VAL A 65 8.13 -3.79 0.59
C VAL A 65 6.64 -3.59 0.34
N ILE A 66 6.17 -2.35 0.49
CA ILE A 66 4.85 -1.90 0.03
C ILE A 66 5.07 -0.99 -1.18
N LEU A 67 4.44 -1.31 -2.30
CA LEU A 67 4.44 -0.47 -3.51
C LEU A 67 3.21 0.43 -3.51
N VAL A 68 3.43 1.74 -3.69
CA VAL A 68 2.34 2.70 -3.88
C VAL A 68 1.98 2.75 -5.36
N GLU A 69 0.73 2.40 -5.68
CA GLU A 69 0.17 2.50 -7.03
C GLU A 69 -0.90 3.58 -7.10
N ASP A 70 -1.08 4.17 -8.28
CA ASP A 70 -2.10 5.20 -8.59
C ASP A 70 -2.13 6.45 -7.67
N GLY A 71 -1.11 6.65 -6.83
CA GLY A 71 -0.95 7.85 -6.00
C GLY A 71 -0.64 9.14 -6.78
N GLY A 72 -0.33 9.02 -8.08
CA GLY A 72 0.16 10.11 -8.90
C GLY A 72 1.61 10.45 -8.59
N THR A 73 2.01 11.70 -8.84
CA THR A 73 3.38 12.17 -8.62
C THR A 73 3.62 12.68 -7.19
N GLU A 74 2.60 12.67 -6.34
CA GLU A 74 2.69 13.20 -4.98
C GLU A 74 3.00 12.07 -4.01
N ALA A 75 4.09 12.20 -3.26
CA ALA A 75 4.39 11.26 -2.18
C ALA A 75 3.30 11.28 -1.10
N VAL A 76 3.00 10.11 -0.56
CA VAL A 76 2.00 9.87 0.49
C VAL A 76 2.66 9.30 1.75
N ASP A 77 1.89 9.19 2.82
CA ASP A 77 2.34 8.64 4.09
C ASP A 77 2.32 7.10 4.11
N GLU A 78 3.11 6.51 5.01
CA GLU A 78 3.09 5.07 5.31
C GLU A 78 1.74 4.65 5.92
N PRO A 79 1.16 3.51 5.48
CA PRO A 79 0.02 2.90 6.17
C PRO A 79 0.44 2.28 7.52
N TYR A 80 -0.47 2.29 8.48
CA TYR A 80 -0.36 1.69 9.81
C TYR A 80 -0.65 0.20 9.71
N VAL A 81 0.37 -0.58 9.36
CA VAL A 81 0.23 -2.01 9.08
C VAL A 81 1.50 -2.76 9.46
N LYS A 82 1.35 -4.02 9.84
CA LYS A 82 2.46 -4.89 10.16
C LYS A 82 2.26 -6.33 9.70
N TRP A 83 3.38 -7.01 9.50
CA TRP A 83 3.46 -8.43 9.20
C TRP A 83 4.37 -9.12 10.20
N LYS A 84 3.98 -10.31 10.64
CA LYS A 84 4.85 -11.22 11.38
C LYS A 84 5.52 -12.17 10.40
N TYR A 85 6.81 -12.37 10.61
CA TYR A 85 7.63 -13.35 9.94
C TYR A 85 8.07 -14.37 10.96
N THR A 86 7.80 -15.64 10.69
CA THR A 86 8.30 -16.74 11.53
C THR A 86 9.36 -17.52 10.78
N ILE A 87 10.33 -18.06 11.49
CA ILE A 87 11.32 -19.01 10.97
C ILE A 87 11.20 -20.34 11.71
N ARG A 88 11.21 -21.44 10.97
CA ARG A 88 11.26 -22.80 11.52
C ARG A 88 12.17 -23.70 10.69
N PRO A 89 12.77 -24.74 11.27
CA PRO A 89 13.34 -25.84 10.49
C PRO A 89 12.31 -26.49 9.56
N VAL A 90 12.79 -27.06 8.45
CA VAL A 90 11.99 -28.03 7.68
C VAL A 90 11.86 -29.35 8.44
N LYS A 91 10.86 -30.17 8.09
CA LYS A 91 10.61 -31.46 8.74
C LYS A 91 11.82 -32.41 8.66
N ASP A 92 12.22 -32.96 9.81
CA ASP A 92 13.39 -33.84 9.98
C ASP A 92 13.02 -35.34 10.06
N ASP A 93 11.73 -35.67 10.04
CA ASP A 93 11.19 -37.03 10.22
C ASP A 93 11.10 -37.84 8.92
N GLY A 94 11.56 -37.29 7.79
CA GLY A 94 11.49 -37.91 6.47
C GLY A 94 10.13 -37.77 5.77
N THR A 95 9.16 -37.07 6.38
CA THR A 95 7.94 -36.66 5.71
C THR A 95 8.19 -35.47 4.78
N VAL A 96 7.26 -35.22 3.86
CA VAL A 96 7.35 -34.07 2.95
C VAL A 96 6.92 -32.81 3.68
N ASP A 97 7.76 -31.79 3.64
CA ASP A 97 7.42 -30.42 4.02
C ASP A 97 7.05 -29.66 2.74
N THR A 98 5.87 -29.03 2.73
CA THR A 98 5.33 -28.34 1.56
C THR A 98 5.00 -26.91 1.94
N ILE A 99 5.45 -25.97 1.12
CA ILE A 99 5.12 -24.54 1.25
C ILE A 99 4.21 -24.09 0.10
N ASN A 100 3.41 -23.06 0.34
CA ASN A 100 2.49 -22.44 -0.63
C ASN A 100 1.47 -23.44 -1.23
N ALA A 101 1.08 -24.46 -0.47
CA ALA A 101 0.12 -25.48 -0.91
C ALA A 101 -1.30 -24.89 -1.07
N GLY A 102 -2.05 -25.38 -2.06
CA GLY A 102 -3.46 -25.05 -2.24
C GLY A 102 -3.74 -23.70 -2.90
N LEU A 103 -2.72 -23.05 -3.47
CA LEU A 103 -2.89 -21.84 -4.27
C LEU A 103 -3.18 -22.16 -5.73
N ALA A 104 -3.77 -21.21 -6.46
CA ALA A 104 -4.09 -21.33 -7.89
C ALA A 104 -3.48 -20.15 -8.68
N PRO A 105 -2.69 -20.42 -9.76
CA PRO A 105 -2.13 -21.72 -10.14
C PRO A 105 -1.24 -22.34 -9.04
N ASP A 106 -0.99 -23.65 -9.15
CA ASP A 106 -0.17 -24.38 -8.17
C ASP A 106 1.30 -23.92 -8.24
N VAL A 107 1.78 -23.43 -7.11
CA VAL A 107 3.15 -22.95 -6.87
C VAL A 107 3.77 -23.62 -5.64
N ALA A 108 3.24 -24.79 -5.25
CA ALA A 108 3.74 -25.52 -4.11
C ALA A 108 5.18 -25.98 -4.33
N ALA A 109 6.03 -25.81 -3.32
CA ALA A 109 7.39 -26.32 -3.31
C ALA A 109 7.57 -27.29 -2.15
N THR A 110 8.39 -28.32 -2.37
CA THR A 110 8.54 -29.43 -1.41
C THR A 110 9.98 -29.62 -0.97
N TYR A 111 10.13 -30.09 0.27
CA TYR A 111 11.36 -30.60 0.84
C TYR A 111 11.10 -31.99 1.40
N LYS A 112 12.06 -32.89 1.24
CA LYS A 112 12.08 -34.19 1.90
C LYS A 112 13.51 -34.60 2.23
N LYS A 113 13.75 -34.88 3.51
CA LYS A 113 15.04 -35.32 4.02
C LYS A 113 15.54 -36.56 3.30
N GLY A 114 16.81 -36.55 2.92
CA GLY A 114 17.48 -37.66 2.25
C GLY A 114 17.16 -37.79 0.76
N THR A 115 16.29 -36.94 0.21
CA THR A 115 15.97 -36.93 -1.23
C THR A 115 16.17 -35.57 -1.88
N THR A 116 15.91 -34.48 -1.16
CA THR A 116 16.10 -33.14 -1.71
C THR A 116 17.59 -32.84 -1.87
N THR A 117 17.98 -32.45 -3.08
CA THR A 117 19.36 -32.13 -3.45
C THR A 117 19.45 -30.77 -4.12
N ILE A 118 20.61 -30.14 -4.02
CA ILE A 118 21.00 -29.00 -4.86
C ILE A 118 22.14 -29.46 -5.76
N SER A 119 22.05 -29.13 -7.04
CA SER A 119 23.07 -29.46 -8.04
C SER A 119 23.53 -28.19 -8.75
N ASP A 120 24.83 -28.10 -9.02
CA ASP A 120 25.40 -27.11 -9.93
C ASP A 120 25.65 -27.70 -11.34
N GLY A 121 25.14 -28.91 -11.61
CA GLY A 121 25.30 -29.65 -12.87
C GLY A 121 26.57 -30.48 -12.97
N THR A 122 27.61 -30.18 -12.18
CA THR A 122 28.80 -31.01 -12.04
C THR A 122 28.72 -31.87 -10.79
N ASN A 123 27.95 -31.40 -9.82
CA ASN A 123 28.28 -31.60 -8.43
C ASN A 123 26.93 -31.50 -7.68
N THR A 124 26.57 -32.51 -6.89
CA THR A 124 25.27 -32.59 -6.18
C THR A 124 25.45 -32.81 -4.69
N ILE A 125 24.69 -32.07 -3.88
CA ILE A 125 24.68 -32.17 -2.42
C ILE A 125 23.26 -32.42 -1.89
N LEU A 126 23.15 -33.18 -0.81
CA LEU A 126 21.91 -33.32 -0.07
C LEU A 126 21.64 -32.08 0.78
N VAL A 127 20.37 -31.66 0.83
CA VAL A 127 19.93 -30.57 1.68
C VAL A 127 19.53 -31.13 3.04
N GLU A 128 20.23 -30.68 4.07
CA GLU A 128 19.98 -31.08 5.45
C GLU A 128 18.86 -30.21 6.06
N PRO A 129 18.06 -30.77 6.97
CA PRO A 129 17.12 -29.95 7.72
C PRO A 129 17.91 -29.06 8.69
N GLY A 130 17.54 -27.79 8.76
CA GLY A 130 17.97 -26.90 9.83
C GLY A 130 17.57 -27.44 11.21
N GLN A 131 18.06 -26.83 12.27
CA GLN A 131 17.75 -27.21 13.65
C GLN A 131 17.32 -25.98 14.44
N ALA A 132 16.36 -26.14 15.35
CA ALA A 132 15.86 -25.02 16.15
C ALA A 132 16.99 -24.35 16.96
N ALA A 133 17.95 -25.14 17.46
CA ALA A 133 19.12 -24.65 18.17
C ALA A 133 19.99 -23.71 17.33
N GLN A 134 19.99 -23.85 16.00
CA GLN A 134 20.78 -22.99 15.11
C GLN A 134 20.21 -21.57 15.00
N ILE A 135 18.96 -21.33 15.40
CA ILE A 135 18.32 -20.01 15.34
C ILE A 135 18.57 -19.28 16.66
N THR A 136 19.02 -18.04 16.59
CA THR A 136 19.23 -17.17 17.77
C THR A 136 18.51 -15.84 17.60
N GLY A 137 18.22 -15.17 18.71
CA GLY A 137 17.51 -13.89 18.71
C GLY A 137 16.01 -13.98 18.41
N GLY A 138 15.40 -15.16 18.55
CA GLY A 138 13.96 -15.41 18.42
C GLY A 138 13.52 -15.92 17.05
N THR A 139 12.43 -16.68 17.02
CA THR A 139 11.86 -17.31 15.81
C THR A 139 10.77 -16.47 15.14
N GLU A 140 10.42 -15.33 15.71
CA GLU A 140 9.43 -14.39 15.17
C GLU A 140 10.03 -12.99 15.07
N LYS A 141 9.74 -12.31 13.97
CA LYS A 141 10.12 -10.92 13.70
C LYS A 141 8.93 -10.18 13.14
N THR A 142 8.84 -8.88 13.39
CA THR A 142 7.76 -8.04 12.87
C THR A 142 8.33 -7.01 11.92
N ALA A 143 7.74 -6.87 10.74
CA ALA A 143 7.90 -5.70 9.88
C ALA A 143 6.72 -4.76 10.12
N GLU A 144 6.94 -3.70 10.88
CA GLU A 144 5.91 -2.71 11.22
C GLU A 144 6.17 -1.40 10.49
N PHE A 145 5.19 -0.99 9.70
CA PHE A 145 5.13 0.33 9.08
C PHE A 145 4.40 1.27 10.01
N LYS A 146 4.85 2.53 10.05
CA LYS A 146 4.38 3.51 11.03
C LYS A 146 4.67 3.22 12.51
N ALA A 147 5.67 2.38 12.82
CA ALA A 147 6.15 2.21 14.20
C ALA A 147 6.70 3.52 14.80
N ASP A 148 7.17 4.43 13.94
CA ASP A 148 7.71 5.76 14.26
C ASP A 148 7.04 6.83 13.37
N THR A 149 7.35 8.12 13.61
CA THR A 149 6.90 9.21 12.75
C THR A 149 7.58 9.13 11.37
N TYR A 150 6.81 8.71 10.35
CA TYR A 150 7.19 8.88 8.95
C TYR A 150 6.84 10.32 8.52
N ASN A 151 7.82 11.02 7.95
CA ASN A 151 7.59 12.35 7.37
C ASN A 151 7.40 12.19 5.86
N ILE A 152 6.25 12.63 5.35
CA ILE A 152 5.99 12.59 3.90
C ILE A 152 7.06 13.40 3.17
N PRO A 153 7.73 12.81 2.16
CA PRO A 153 8.63 13.55 1.29
C PRO A 153 7.93 14.73 0.60
N THR A 154 8.57 15.89 0.63
CA THR A 154 8.12 17.10 -0.08
C THR A 154 8.47 17.08 -1.57
N ALA A 155 9.36 16.18 -1.98
CA ALA A 155 9.74 16.02 -3.38
C ALA A 155 8.62 15.36 -4.19
N VAL A 156 8.43 15.86 -5.40
CA VAL A 156 7.56 15.23 -6.41
C VAL A 156 8.24 13.95 -6.89
N ILE A 157 7.47 12.87 -6.98
CA ILE A 157 7.88 11.60 -7.55
C ILE A 157 7.78 11.73 -9.07
N THR A 158 8.92 11.70 -9.75
CA THR A 158 8.99 11.78 -11.21
C THR A 158 9.13 10.41 -11.83
N ALA A 159 8.36 10.12 -12.87
CA ALA A 159 8.50 8.88 -13.63
C ALA A 159 9.97 8.69 -14.10
N PRO A 160 10.51 7.47 -14.05
CA PRO A 160 9.83 6.19 -13.79
C PRO A 160 9.69 5.81 -12.31
N ASP A 161 10.09 6.68 -11.38
CA ASP A 161 10.11 6.35 -9.96
C ASP A 161 8.70 6.16 -9.40
N VAL A 162 8.58 5.23 -8.47
CA VAL A 162 7.35 4.91 -7.72
C VAL A 162 7.70 4.90 -6.23
N GLN A 163 6.79 5.38 -5.40
CA GLN A 163 7.02 5.35 -3.96
C GLN A 163 6.97 3.90 -3.47
N THR A 164 7.95 3.55 -2.65
CA THR A 164 7.99 2.28 -1.94
C THR A 164 8.27 2.52 -0.47
N PHE A 165 7.62 1.75 0.39
CA PHE A 165 7.95 1.69 1.81
C PHE A 165 8.67 0.39 2.07
N THR A 166 9.77 0.43 2.80
CA THR A 166 10.62 -0.74 3.04
C THR A 166 10.92 -0.91 4.53
N LYS A 167 10.78 -2.14 5.03
CA LYS A 167 11.21 -2.52 6.38
C LYS A 167 12.05 -3.79 6.30
N THR A 168 13.26 -3.72 6.86
CA THR A 168 14.17 -4.86 6.92
C THR A 168 13.79 -5.80 8.06
N VAL A 169 13.75 -7.09 7.76
CA VAL A 169 13.51 -8.20 8.67
C VAL A 169 14.78 -9.03 8.75
N SER A 170 15.21 -9.37 9.96
CA SER A 170 16.48 -10.07 10.18
C SER A 170 16.34 -11.25 11.13
N PHE A 171 16.87 -12.41 10.73
CA PHE A 171 17.01 -13.60 11.57
C PHE A 171 18.49 -13.94 11.76
N SER A 172 18.88 -14.26 12.99
CA SER A 172 20.26 -14.58 13.35
C SER A 172 20.43 -16.07 13.63
N PHE A 173 21.64 -16.56 13.40
CA PHE A 173 22.02 -17.95 13.58
C PHE A 173 23.18 -18.10 14.57
N ASP A 174 23.15 -19.15 15.39
CA ASP A 174 24.28 -19.56 16.21
C ASP A 174 25.17 -20.52 15.40
N THR A 175 26.32 -20.02 14.96
CA THR A 175 27.22 -20.80 14.12
C THR A 175 27.85 -22.00 14.84
N THR A 176 27.84 -22.00 16.17
CA THR A 176 28.38 -23.11 16.99
C THR A 176 27.49 -24.35 16.96
N GLN A 177 26.25 -24.22 16.49
CA GLN A 177 25.25 -25.31 16.42
C GLN A 177 25.29 -26.05 15.09
N PHE A 178 26.10 -25.60 14.14
CA PHE A 178 26.41 -26.39 12.94
C PHE A 178 27.51 -27.38 13.29
N THR A 179 27.30 -28.66 12.94
CA THR A 179 28.23 -29.75 13.28
C THR A 179 28.92 -30.36 12.07
N LYS A 180 28.52 -29.94 10.86
CA LYS A 180 29.11 -30.36 9.58
C LYS A 180 28.89 -29.26 8.53
N PRO A 181 29.76 -29.16 7.51
CA PRO A 181 29.49 -28.28 6.38
C PRO A 181 28.33 -28.85 5.55
N GLY A 182 27.63 -27.98 4.82
CA GLY A 182 26.49 -28.37 3.99
C GLY A 182 25.48 -27.24 3.82
N VAL A 183 24.32 -27.59 3.27
CA VAL A 183 23.18 -26.67 3.13
C VAL A 183 22.10 -27.08 4.11
N TYR A 184 21.69 -26.13 4.95
CA TYR A 184 20.67 -26.30 5.96
C TYR A 184 19.42 -25.51 5.57
N ARG A 185 18.28 -26.18 5.44
CA ARG A 185 17.03 -25.55 5.00
C ARG A 185 16.10 -25.22 6.16
N PHE A 186 15.51 -24.03 6.09
CA PHE A 186 14.48 -23.51 6.98
C PHE A 186 13.27 -23.06 6.15
N VAL A 187 12.15 -22.78 6.80
CA VAL A 187 10.96 -22.14 6.23
C VAL A 187 10.77 -20.80 6.91
N ILE A 188 10.57 -19.75 6.10
CA ILE A 188 10.11 -18.44 6.53
C ILE A 188 8.66 -18.28 6.09
N THR A 189 7.78 -17.92 7.01
CA THR A 189 6.36 -17.69 6.75
C THR A 189 5.98 -16.27 7.13
N GLU A 190 5.40 -15.53 6.18
CA GLU A 190 4.75 -14.24 6.38
C GLU A 190 3.28 -14.43 6.81
N SER A 191 2.82 -13.70 7.81
CA SER A 191 1.42 -13.68 8.23
C SER A 191 0.52 -12.87 7.30
N ASP A 192 -0.80 -12.93 7.49
CA ASP A 192 -1.68 -11.87 6.97
C ASP A 192 -1.36 -10.51 7.63
N PRO A 193 -1.67 -9.38 6.98
CA PRO A 193 -1.47 -8.06 7.54
C PRO A 193 -2.32 -7.81 8.79
N GLU A 194 -1.72 -7.17 9.80
CA GLU A 194 -2.37 -6.67 11.00
C GLU A 194 -2.25 -5.14 11.08
N GLY A 195 -3.06 -4.49 11.93
CA GLY A 195 -3.05 -3.03 12.12
C GLY A 195 -4.30 -2.33 11.58
N ALA A 196 -4.36 -1.01 11.76
CA ALA A 196 -5.50 -0.19 11.33
C ALA A 196 -5.70 -0.29 9.81
N ASN A 197 -4.61 -0.15 9.04
CA ASN A 197 -4.67 -0.15 7.59
C ASN A 197 -4.56 -1.55 6.95
N LYS A 198 -4.83 -2.63 7.69
CA LYS A 198 -4.71 -4.01 7.16
C LYS A 198 -5.55 -4.28 5.92
N THR A 199 -6.70 -3.60 5.79
CA THR A 199 -7.60 -3.72 4.63
C THR A 199 -7.25 -2.74 3.51
N ASP A 200 -6.32 -1.83 3.75
CA ASP A 200 -5.90 -0.82 2.77
C ASP A 200 -4.73 -1.27 1.90
N VAL A 201 -4.02 -2.32 2.35
CA VAL A 201 -2.99 -3.00 1.58
C VAL A 201 -3.53 -4.29 0.96
N GLU A 202 -2.95 -4.70 -0.15
CA GLU A 202 -3.38 -5.87 -0.91
C GLU A 202 -2.18 -6.71 -1.32
N ASP A 203 -2.28 -8.02 -1.14
CA ASP A 203 -1.30 -8.96 -1.68
C ASP A 203 -1.62 -9.22 -3.15
N ILE A 204 -0.77 -8.72 -4.03
CA ILE A 204 -0.90 -8.86 -5.47
C ILE A 204 -0.03 -10.01 -5.93
N GLY A 205 -0.63 -10.89 -6.74
CA GLY A 205 0.07 -11.99 -7.37
C GLY A 205 1.24 -11.53 -8.24
N GLY A 206 2.16 -12.46 -8.47
CA GLY A 206 3.30 -12.26 -9.34
C GLY A 206 3.00 -12.52 -10.80
N LYS A 207 4.05 -12.37 -11.62
CA LYS A 207 4.10 -12.91 -12.98
C LYS A 207 5.21 -13.95 -13.05
N GLY A 208 4.90 -15.13 -13.58
CA GLY A 208 5.88 -16.18 -13.85
C GLY A 208 5.69 -16.71 -15.27
N ASP A 209 6.77 -17.04 -15.97
CA ASP A 209 6.70 -17.71 -17.28
C ASP A 209 6.84 -19.23 -17.10
N ASN A 210 6.06 -20.00 -17.86
CA ASN A 210 6.02 -21.47 -17.82
C ASN A 210 6.57 -22.11 -19.11
N GLY A 211 7.30 -21.35 -19.93
CA GLY A 211 7.80 -21.76 -21.23
C GLY A 211 6.79 -21.59 -22.37
N ALA A 212 5.53 -21.28 -22.08
CA ALA A 212 4.49 -20.95 -23.07
C ALA A 212 4.07 -19.47 -23.05
N GLY A 213 4.65 -18.66 -22.17
CA GLY A 213 4.36 -17.23 -22.00
C GLY A 213 4.21 -16.82 -20.54
N GLU A 214 4.06 -15.52 -20.31
CA GLU A 214 3.81 -14.98 -18.97
C GLU A 214 2.45 -15.43 -18.44
N THR A 215 2.44 -15.89 -17.19
CA THR A 215 1.26 -16.35 -16.46
C THR A 215 1.17 -15.66 -15.10
N ASP A 216 -0.05 -15.41 -14.65
CA ASP A 216 -0.32 -14.90 -13.31
C ASP A 216 -0.07 -15.99 -12.27
N VAL A 217 0.66 -15.64 -11.21
CA VAL A 217 0.92 -16.53 -10.07
C VAL A 217 0.41 -15.89 -8.78
N PRO A 218 -0.07 -16.67 -7.81
CA PRO A 218 -0.62 -16.13 -6.57
C PRO A 218 0.48 -15.50 -5.72
N TYR A 219 0.09 -14.63 -4.77
CA TYR A 219 1.03 -14.12 -3.78
C TYR A 219 1.53 -15.26 -2.89
N GLN A 220 2.84 -15.37 -2.75
CA GLN A 220 3.46 -16.47 -2.02
C GLN A 220 3.92 -15.95 -0.66
N ARG A 221 3.43 -16.50 0.44
CA ARG A 221 3.80 -16.06 1.80
C ARG A 221 4.90 -16.88 2.45
N GLU A 222 5.20 -18.05 1.89
CA GLU A 222 6.19 -18.95 2.43
C GLU A 222 7.42 -19.06 1.52
N ARG A 223 8.60 -19.10 2.13
CA ARG A 223 9.89 -19.25 1.45
C ARG A 223 10.70 -20.31 2.16
N PHE A 224 11.38 -21.16 1.39
CA PHE A 224 12.53 -21.87 1.91
C PHE A 224 13.70 -20.89 2.04
N LEU A 225 14.49 -21.07 3.09
CA LEU A 225 15.77 -20.41 3.31
C LEU A 225 16.85 -21.50 3.40
N ASP A 226 17.75 -21.51 2.42
CA ASP A 226 18.94 -22.33 2.40
C ASP A 226 20.11 -21.56 3.00
N VAL A 227 20.67 -22.07 4.08
CA VAL A 227 21.86 -21.54 4.75
C VAL A 227 23.06 -22.40 4.38
N TYR A 228 24.04 -21.78 3.71
CA TYR A 228 25.24 -22.46 3.23
C TYR A 228 26.36 -22.34 4.26
N VAL A 229 26.81 -23.48 4.77
CA VAL A 229 27.78 -23.59 5.84
C VAL A 229 29.04 -24.30 5.35
N ARG A 230 30.20 -23.70 5.58
CA ARG A 230 31.50 -24.28 5.25
C ARG A 230 32.33 -24.50 6.51
N SER A 231 33.28 -25.42 6.42
CA SER A 231 34.30 -25.60 7.46
C SER A 231 35.33 -24.48 7.36
N LYS A 232 35.75 -23.95 8.50
CA LYS A 232 36.85 -23.01 8.64
C LYS A 232 37.89 -23.61 9.57
N ASP A 233 39.08 -23.85 9.04
CA ASP A 233 40.22 -24.26 9.85
C ASP A 233 40.88 -23.01 10.45
N ASN A 234 40.92 -22.93 11.76
CA ASN A 234 41.64 -21.89 12.48
C ASN A 234 42.73 -22.53 13.34
N ALA A 235 43.94 -22.61 12.79
CA ALA A 235 45.12 -23.18 13.45
C ALA A 235 44.93 -24.62 13.97
N GLY A 236 44.26 -25.49 13.19
CA GLY A 236 44.00 -26.89 13.52
C GLY A 236 42.68 -27.13 14.25
N VAL A 237 41.93 -26.06 14.56
CA VAL A 237 40.57 -26.15 15.11
C VAL A 237 39.58 -25.92 13.97
N ILE A 238 38.84 -26.98 13.60
CA ILE A 238 37.77 -26.89 12.63
C ILE A 238 36.54 -26.25 13.30
N THR A 239 36.12 -25.11 12.78
CA THR A 239 34.87 -24.41 13.12
C THR A 239 33.98 -24.32 11.89
N TYR A 240 32.75 -23.83 12.05
CA TYR A 240 31.79 -23.68 10.95
C TYR A 240 31.37 -22.22 10.82
N GLU A 241 31.26 -21.75 9.58
CA GLU A 241 30.78 -20.40 9.28
C GLU A 241 29.75 -20.43 8.16
N ILE A 242 28.83 -19.47 8.21
CA ILE A 242 27.87 -19.21 7.15
C ILE A 242 28.57 -18.37 6.09
N TYR A 243 28.57 -18.84 4.84
CA TYR A 243 29.21 -18.14 3.71
C TYR A 243 28.20 -17.72 2.63
N GLY A 244 26.93 -18.10 2.77
CA GLY A 244 25.86 -17.64 1.90
C GLY A 244 24.49 -18.05 2.41
N TYR A 245 23.47 -17.39 1.89
CA TYR A 245 22.09 -17.78 2.12
C TYR A 245 21.27 -17.53 0.85
N VAL A 246 20.27 -18.36 0.62
CA VAL A 246 19.37 -18.25 -0.53
C VAL A 246 17.94 -18.45 -0.06
N MET A 247 17.09 -17.47 -0.30
CA MET A 247 15.65 -17.65 -0.18
C MET A 247 15.08 -18.13 -1.52
N HIS A 248 14.01 -18.94 -1.48
CA HIS A 248 13.27 -19.33 -2.69
C HIS A 248 11.87 -19.86 -2.35
N SER A 249 10.99 -19.90 -3.34
CA SER A 249 9.67 -20.52 -3.25
C SER A 249 9.37 -21.50 -4.38
N GLY A 250 10.35 -21.74 -5.27
CA GLY A 250 10.26 -22.70 -6.36
C GLY A 250 11.34 -23.80 -6.28
N ASP A 251 11.43 -24.57 -7.36
CA ASP A 251 12.46 -25.57 -7.64
C ASP A 251 13.87 -24.98 -7.56
N THR A 252 14.79 -25.82 -7.12
CA THR A 252 16.21 -25.54 -6.98
C THR A 252 17.08 -26.12 -8.10
N ASP A 253 16.50 -26.80 -9.09
CA ASP A 253 17.21 -27.35 -10.26
C ASP A 253 18.04 -26.28 -11.00
N LYS A 254 19.24 -26.66 -11.46
CA LYS A 254 20.18 -25.80 -12.18
C LYS A 254 19.61 -25.29 -13.49
N ASP A 255 18.87 -26.11 -14.24
CA ASP A 255 18.35 -25.72 -15.55
C ASP A 255 17.22 -24.69 -15.40
N HIS A 256 16.46 -24.81 -14.32
CA HIS A 256 15.55 -23.79 -13.83
C HIS A 256 16.31 -22.54 -13.32
N ASN A 257 17.49 -22.67 -12.71
CA ASN A 257 18.27 -21.50 -12.29
C ASN A 257 18.94 -20.72 -13.44
N ALA A 258 19.03 -21.28 -14.65
CA ALA A 258 19.79 -20.69 -15.76
C ALA A 258 19.13 -19.43 -16.37
N THR A 259 17.81 -19.28 -16.25
CA THR A 259 17.06 -18.16 -16.85
C THR A 259 16.70 -17.05 -15.87
N GLY A 260 17.21 -17.14 -14.64
CA GLY A 260 17.01 -16.16 -13.59
C GLY A 260 15.56 -16.15 -13.06
N ASN A 261 15.28 -15.11 -12.28
CA ASN A 261 14.07 -14.89 -11.49
C ASN A 261 12.82 -14.56 -12.35
N LYS A 262 12.53 -15.40 -13.36
CA LYS A 262 11.50 -15.14 -14.38
C LYS A 262 10.37 -16.17 -14.41
N TRP A 263 10.55 -17.36 -13.79
CA TRP A 263 9.58 -18.46 -13.91
C TRP A 263 8.90 -18.80 -12.58
N ALA A 264 7.66 -19.26 -12.67
CA ALA A 264 6.75 -19.54 -11.54
C ALA A 264 7.28 -20.58 -10.53
N GLN A 265 8.30 -21.35 -10.93
CA GLN A 265 8.84 -22.48 -10.18
C GLN A 265 10.34 -22.34 -9.92
N HIS A 266 10.93 -21.15 -9.96
CA HIS A 266 12.40 -20.98 -9.87
C HIS A 266 12.90 -20.43 -8.53
N LYS A 267 14.21 -20.58 -8.27
CA LYS A 267 14.90 -19.86 -7.19
C LYS A 267 14.69 -18.35 -7.33
N ASN A 268 14.46 -17.70 -6.19
CA ASN A 268 13.91 -16.36 -6.21
C ASN A 268 14.30 -15.53 -4.98
N SER A 269 14.76 -14.30 -5.22
CA SER A 269 15.31 -13.37 -4.23
C SER A 269 14.28 -12.87 -3.20
N GLY A 270 14.03 -13.67 -2.16
CA GLY A 270 13.42 -13.22 -0.91
C GLY A 270 12.01 -12.61 -1.01
N PHE A 271 11.72 -11.66 -0.11
CA PHE A 271 10.51 -10.82 -0.13
C PHE A 271 10.77 -9.47 -0.83
N ASP A 272 11.86 -9.37 -1.62
CA ASP A 272 12.18 -8.15 -2.35
C ASP A 272 11.19 -8.01 -3.52
N GLY A 273 10.28 -7.05 -3.40
CA GLY A 273 9.28 -6.71 -4.40
C GLY A 273 9.86 -6.05 -5.67
N GLY A 274 11.03 -6.50 -6.15
CA GLY A 274 11.58 -6.05 -7.43
C GLY A 274 12.37 -4.74 -7.36
N LYS A 275 12.89 -4.34 -6.19
CA LYS A 275 13.70 -3.11 -6.01
C LYS A 275 14.92 -3.05 -6.95
N GLN A 276 15.41 -4.20 -7.41
CA GLN A 276 16.54 -4.32 -8.34
C GLN A 276 16.13 -4.60 -9.80
N LYS A 277 14.84 -4.70 -10.12
CA LYS A 277 14.36 -5.33 -11.37
C LYS A 277 13.76 -4.37 -12.41
N GLY A 278 13.95 -3.07 -12.25
CA GLY A 278 13.82 -2.08 -13.32
C GLY A 278 12.42 -1.83 -13.91
N ASN A 279 11.38 -2.62 -13.61
CA ASN A 279 10.02 -2.43 -14.11
C ASN A 279 8.90 -2.82 -13.10
N GLY A 280 9.24 -3.00 -11.82
CA GLY A 280 8.30 -3.02 -10.68
C GLY A 280 7.21 -4.11 -10.60
N LYS A 281 7.02 -4.95 -11.64
CA LYS A 281 5.82 -5.81 -11.74
C LYS A 281 6.08 -7.29 -12.06
N LEU A 282 7.34 -7.70 -12.16
CA LEU A 282 7.75 -9.04 -12.63
C LEU A 282 8.47 -9.84 -11.54
N THR A 283 7.87 -9.96 -10.36
CA THR A 283 8.32 -10.94 -9.36
C THR A 283 7.36 -12.14 -9.36
N PRO A 284 7.84 -13.38 -9.47
CA PRO A 284 7.00 -14.58 -9.31
C PRO A 284 6.32 -14.70 -7.93
N GLN A 285 6.74 -13.92 -6.93
CA GLN A 285 6.20 -13.93 -5.56
C GLN A 285 4.97 -13.06 -5.40
N GLY A 286 4.78 -12.12 -6.32
CA GLY A 286 3.92 -10.98 -6.10
C GLY A 286 4.54 -9.91 -5.20
N TYR A 287 3.72 -8.95 -4.81
CA TYR A 287 4.11 -7.78 -4.02
C TYR A 287 2.92 -7.28 -3.21
N THR A 288 3.19 -6.49 -2.17
CA THR A 288 2.13 -5.81 -1.42
C THR A 288 1.88 -4.44 -2.04
N ARG A 289 0.63 -4.18 -2.43
CA ARG A 289 0.17 -2.93 -3.02
C ARG A 289 -0.54 -2.05 -2.00
N TYR A 290 -0.35 -0.75 -2.10
CA TYR A 290 -1.13 0.28 -1.42
C TYR A 290 -1.64 1.30 -2.44
N ILE A 291 -2.95 1.56 -2.45
CA ILE A 291 -3.57 2.55 -3.35
C ILE A 291 -4.18 3.68 -2.52
N PRO A 292 -3.51 4.84 -2.42
CA PRO A 292 -4.08 6.01 -1.79
C PRO A 292 -5.24 6.58 -2.63
N ARG A 293 -6.09 7.37 -1.98
CA ARG A 293 -7.29 8.00 -2.53
C ARG A 293 -7.21 9.51 -2.42
N LYS A 294 -8.03 10.14 -3.24
CA LYS A 294 -8.16 11.60 -3.33
C LYS A 294 -9.61 12.01 -3.09
N VAL A 295 -9.76 13.19 -2.52
CA VAL A 295 -11.06 13.82 -2.27
C VAL A 295 -11.01 15.26 -2.76
N LYS A 296 -12.04 15.70 -3.47
CA LYS A 296 -12.23 17.10 -3.85
C LYS A 296 -13.63 17.57 -3.48
N ILE A 297 -13.70 18.67 -2.73
CA ILE A 297 -14.96 19.38 -2.44
C ILE A 297 -14.89 20.73 -3.11
N LYS A 298 -15.82 21.02 -4.03
CA LYS A 298 -15.89 22.27 -4.78
C LYS A 298 -17.20 23.00 -4.51
N LYS A 299 -17.11 24.32 -4.43
CA LYS A 299 -18.26 25.20 -4.26
C LYS A 299 -18.67 25.86 -5.57
N LYS A 300 -19.97 25.86 -5.85
CA LYS A 300 -20.61 26.66 -6.89
C LYS A 300 -21.70 27.53 -6.28
N ILE A 301 -21.79 28.76 -6.75
CA ILE A 301 -22.79 29.74 -6.33
C ILE A 301 -23.46 30.31 -7.58
N SER A 302 -24.78 30.46 -7.61
CA SER A 302 -25.48 31.17 -8.68
C SER A 302 -26.75 31.88 -8.19
N GLY A 303 -27.42 32.61 -9.09
CA GLY A 303 -28.61 33.37 -8.77
C GLY A 303 -28.28 34.61 -7.94
N LEU A 304 -29.14 34.95 -6.99
CA LEU A 304 -29.01 36.17 -6.16
C LEU A 304 -28.02 36.05 -5.00
N VAL A 305 -27.31 34.92 -4.87
CA VAL A 305 -26.28 34.74 -3.84
C VAL A 305 -24.96 35.35 -4.33
N PRO A 306 -24.35 36.30 -3.60
CA PRO A 306 -23.06 36.88 -3.99
C PRO A 306 -21.96 35.82 -4.10
N THR A 307 -21.16 35.86 -5.17
CA THR A 307 -20.14 34.85 -5.46
C THR A 307 -18.96 34.86 -4.48
N ASP A 308 -18.76 35.96 -3.77
CA ASP A 308 -17.79 36.15 -2.70
C ASP A 308 -18.28 35.66 -1.33
N THR A 309 -19.53 35.22 -1.22
CA THR A 309 -20.09 34.65 0.01
C THR A 309 -19.33 33.39 0.40
N LEU A 310 -18.76 33.40 1.61
CA LEU A 310 -18.07 32.26 2.19
C LEU A 310 -19.06 31.32 2.88
N PHE A 311 -19.13 30.07 2.43
CA PHE A 311 -19.89 29.02 3.10
C PHE A 311 -18.94 28.13 3.92
N PRO A 312 -19.13 27.99 5.24
CA PRO A 312 -18.35 27.08 6.06
C PRO A 312 -18.69 25.62 5.79
N PHE A 313 -17.64 24.79 5.62
CA PHE A 313 -17.71 23.34 5.49
C PHE A 313 -17.08 22.67 6.69
N THR A 314 -17.79 21.70 7.25
CA THR A 314 -17.22 20.69 8.14
C THR A 314 -16.90 19.46 7.30
N ILE A 315 -15.63 19.10 7.22
CA ILE A 315 -15.14 17.92 6.51
C ILE A 315 -14.43 17.05 7.54
N GLN A 316 -14.91 15.82 7.72
CA GLN A 316 -14.28 14.84 8.60
C GLN A 316 -13.79 13.66 7.78
N LEU A 317 -12.53 13.30 8.00
CA LEU A 317 -11.90 12.11 7.48
C LEU A 317 -11.83 11.11 8.63
N LEU A 318 -12.54 10.00 8.51
CA LEU A 318 -12.70 8.98 9.55
C LEU A 318 -12.15 7.65 9.04
N HIS A 319 -11.53 6.85 9.90
CA HIS A 319 -11.04 5.52 9.55
C HIS A 319 -11.38 4.54 10.66
N GLY A 320 -11.80 3.33 10.27
CA GLY A 320 -12.37 2.31 11.16
C GLY A 320 -13.90 2.24 11.11
N ALA A 321 -14.47 1.05 11.39
CA ALA A 321 -15.88 0.75 11.13
C ALA A 321 -16.90 1.46 12.05
N THR A 322 -16.45 2.10 13.13
CA THR A 322 -17.33 2.66 14.18
C THR A 322 -16.86 4.01 14.75
N GLN A 323 -15.84 4.63 14.14
CA GLN A 323 -15.09 5.70 14.80
C GLN A 323 -15.66 7.11 14.57
N THR A 324 -15.60 7.92 15.63
CA THR A 324 -15.72 9.39 15.58
C THR A 324 -14.34 10.03 15.39
N VAL A 325 -14.25 11.36 15.27
CA VAL A 325 -12.95 12.06 15.21
C VAL A 325 -12.01 11.63 16.35
N ALA A 326 -12.52 11.52 17.59
CA ALA A 326 -11.73 11.12 18.75
C ALA A 326 -11.28 9.65 18.72
N GLY A 327 -12.03 8.78 18.04
CA GLY A 327 -11.72 7.37 17.88
C GLY A 327 -10.92 7.06 16.62
N ASN A 328 -10.58 8.04 15.79
CA ASN A 328 -10.02 7.75 14.46
C ASN A 328 -8.66 7.04 14.55
N ASP A 329 -8.58 5.84 13.95
CA ASP A 329 -7.39 4.98 13.98
C ASP A 329 -6.18 5.65 13.29
N ASN A 330 -6.42 6.56 12.35
CA ASN A 330 -5.38 7.23 11.54
C ASN A 330 -5.26 8.74 11.85
N LYS A 331 -5.64 9.20 13.05
CA LYS A 331 -5.60 10.61 13.43
C LYS A 331 -4.25 11.31 13.17
N ASP A 332 -3.14 10.59 13.36
CA ASP A 332 -1.78 11.13 13.24
C ASP A 332 -1.21 10.94 11.82
N MET A 333 -1.96 10.31 10.90
CA MET A 333 -1.53 10.15 9.52
C MET A 333 -1.48 11.51 8.83
N GLN A 334 -0.36 11.79 8.18
CA GLN A 334 -0.16 12.97 7.37
C GLN A 334 -0.89 12.82 6.03
N ILE A 335 -1.46 13.91 5.57
CA ILE A 335 -2.12 14.06 4.28
C ILE A 335 -1.63 15.35 3.63
N LYS A 336 -1.75 15.41 2.31
CA LYS A 336 -1.48 16.63 1.54
C LYS A 336 -2.80 17.28 1.20
N VAL A 337 -2.93 18.56 1.53
CA VAL A 337 -4.17 19.32 1.42
C VAL A 337 -3.91 20.63 0.70
N LYS A 338 -4.78 20.94 -0.26
CA LYS A 338 -4.86 22.23 -0.93
C LYS A 338 -6.21 22.83 -0.64
N TYR A 339 -6.26 24.08 -0.22
CA TYR A 339 -7.49 24.78 0.15
C TYR A 339 -7.34 26.29 -0.07
N PRO A 340 -8.42 27.08 -0.08
CA PRO A 340 -8.34 28.51 -0.33
C PRO A 340 -7.51 29.24 0.73
N GLY A 341 -6.66 30.16 0.29
CA GLY A 341 -5.74 30.89 1.17
C GLY A 341 -4.40 30.19 1.41
N PHE A 342 -4.25 28.90 1.06
CA PHE A 342 -2.95 28.27 1.01
C PHE A 342 -2.13 28.83 -0.15
N THR A 343 -0.90 29.27 0.13
CA THR A 343 0.05 29.73 -0.88
C THR A 343 1.10 28.65 -1.12
N ALA A 344 1.02 27.99 -2.28
CA ALA A 344 2.01 27.00 -2.69
C ALA A 344 3.41 27.63 -2.77
N THR A 345 4.39 26.96 -2.18
CA THR A 345 5.80 27.36 -2.23
C THR A 345 6.60 26.19 -2.72
N ALA A 346 7.27 26.33 -3.86
CA ALA A 346 8.05 25.25 -4.46
C ALA A 346 9.05 24.64 -3.45
N PRO A 347 9.20 23.30 -3.42
CA PRO A 347 8.59 22.32 -4.30
C PRO A 347 7.14 21.91 -3.91
N ASN A 348 6.60 22.45 -2.82
CA ASN A 348 5.32 22.04 -2.25
C ASN A 348 4.13 22.74 -2.92
N THR A 349 3.27 21.95 -3.54
CA THR A 349 1.98 22.36 -4.12
C THR A 349 0.80 22.16 -3.16
N TYR A 350 1.06 21.46 -2.04
CA TYR A 350 0.11 21.14 -0.97
C TYR A 350 0.71 21.49 0.40
N GLU A 351 -0.16 21.76 1.37
CA GLU A 351 0.20 21.75 2.79
C GLU A 351 0.19 20.32 3.31
N ILE A 352 1.17 19.95 4.13
CA ILE A 352 1.21 18.67 4.83
C ILE A 352 0.66 18.88 6.23
N MET A 353 -0.38 18.14 6.61
CA MET A 353 -0.95 18.16 7.96
C MET A 353 -1.49 16.79 8.35
N THR A 354 -1.67 16.56 9.66
CA THR A 354 -2.30 15.34 10.15
C THR A 354 -3.81 15.35 9.91
N ILE A 355 -4.42 14.16 9.87
CA ILE A 355 -5.89 14.02 9.79
C ILE A 355 -6.58 14.73 10.96
N ASP A 356 -6.03 14.66 12.18
CA ASP A 356 -6.61 15.33 13.35
C ASP A 356 -6.61 16.87 13.19
N GLN A 357 -5.47 17.44 12.77
CA GLN A 357 -5.37 18.87 12.46
C GLN A 357 -6.36 19.28 11.37
N PHE A 358 -6.53 18.44 10.34
CA PHE A 358 -7.50 18.71 9.28
C PHE A 358 -8.95 18.68 9.80
N ASN A 359 -9.31 17.64 10.57
CA ASN A 359 -10.65 17.45 11.13
C ASN A 359 -11.05 18.54 12.14
N ALA A 360 -10.08 19.16 12.82
CA ALA A 360 -10.32 20.27 13.73
C ALA A 360 -10.65 21.59 13.01
N ALA A 361 -10.37 21.70 11.71
CA ALA A 361 -10.53 22.93 10.95
C ALA A 361 -11.88 23.01 10.22
N VAL A 362 -12.49 24.19 10.21
CA VAL A 362 -13.62 24.53 9.33
C VAL A 362 -13.07 25.18 8.06
N ARG A 363 -13.53 24.73 6.89
CA ARG A 363 -13.07 25.25 5.59
C ARG A 363 -14.12 26.16 4.98
N ASN A 364 -13.78 27.41 4.71
CA ASN A 364 -14.70 28.38 4.12
C ASN A 364 -14.45 28.44 2.61
N LEU A 365 -15.48 28.16 1.81
CA LEU A 365 -15.39 28.18 0.34
C LEU A 365 -16.38 29.19 -0.23
N LYS A 366 -15.93 30.02 -1.17
CA LYS A 366 -16.79 30.85 -2.03
C LYS A 366 -16.92 30.24 -3.43
N HIS A 367 -17.56 30.95 -4.35
CA HIS A 367 -17.72 30.47 -5.74
C HIS A 367 -16.40 30.02 -6.35
N ASP A 368 -16.41 28.85 -6.99
CA ASP A 368 -15.29 28.18 -7.67
C ASP A 368 -14.09 27.79 -6.80
N GLU A 369 -14.14 28.03 -5.48
CA GLU A 369 -13.13 27.53 -4.56
C GLU A 369 -13.31 26.05 -4.24
N GLU A 370 -12.20 25.38 -3.95
CA GLU A 370 -12.15 23.94 -3.69
C GLU A 370 -11.16 23.57 -2.58
N VAL A 371 -11.44 22.46 -1.91
CA VAL A 371 -10.49 21.72 -1.07
C VAL A 371 -10.15 20.43 -1.79
N GLU A 372 -8.87 20.16 -1.97
CA GLU A 372 -8.34 18.92 -2.53
C GLU A 372 -7.44 18.24 -1.50
N ILE A 373 -7.67 16.95 -1.27
CA ILE A 373 -7.00 16.13 -0.27
C ILE A 373 -6.46 14.90 -0.97
N ILE A 374 -5.20 14.55 -0.73
CA ILE A 374 -4.55 13.38 -1.31
C ILE A 374 -3.81 12.58 -0.23
N GLY A 375 -3.62 11.29 -0.50
CA GLY A 375 -2.88 10.38 0.39
C GLY A 375 -3.77 9.64 1.40
N LEU A 376 -5.07 9.49 1.12
CA LEU A 376 -6.00 8.83 2.04
C LEU A 376 -6.06 7.31 1.81
N PRO A 377 -6.09 6.47 2.85
CA PRO A 377 -6.37 5.04 2.71
C PRO A 377 -7.76 4.81 2.12
N LYS A 378 -7.94 3.76 1.32
CA LYS A 378 -9.24 3.46 0.67
C LYS A 378 -10.38 3.19 1.65
N SER A 379 -10.11 2.69 2.84
CA SER A 379 -11.15 2.47 3.85
C SER A 379 -11.55 3.73 4.61
N THR A 380 -10.95 4.89 4.30
CA THR A 380 -11.37 6.20 4.84
C THR A 380 -12.82 6.49 4.49
N THR A 381 -13.57 6.95 5.47
CA THR A 381 -14.93 7.50 5.36
C THR A 381 -14.86 9.02 5.44
N VAL A 382 -15.39 9.68 4.42
CA VAL A 382 -15.48 11.14 4.32
C VAL A 382 -16.88 11.56 4.72
N VAL A 383 -16.98 12.45 5.69
CA VAL A 383 -18.22 13.09 6.14
C VAL A 383 -18.18 14.57 5.83
N VAL A 384 -19.15 15.09 5.07
CA VAL A 384 -19.18 16.50 4.66
C VAL A 384 -20.55 17.11 4.92
N LYS A 385 -20.54 18.33 5.47
CA LYS A 385 -21.71 19.21 5.51
C LYS A 385 -21.29 20.67 5.32
N GLU A 386 -22.13 21.42 4.64
CA GLU A 386 -22.02 22.87 4.48
C GLU A 386 -22.98 23.57 5.44
N GLN A 387 -22.66 24.80 5.85
CA GLN A 387 -23.56 25.66 6.59
C GLN A 387 -23.84 26.99 5.87
N ASN A 388 -25.09 27.46 5.92
CA ASN A 388 -25.45 28.82 5.58
C ASN A 388 -25.30 29.77 6.78
N LYS A 389 -24.07 30.21 7.04
CA LYS A 389 -23.74 31.10 8.16
C LYS A 389 -23.65 32.57 7.79
N ASN A 390 -23.08 32.86 6.61
CA ASN A 390 -22.62 34.21 6.25
C ASN A 390 -23.51 34.90 5.22
N PHE A 391 -24.55 34.24 4.71
CA PHE A 391 -25.56 34.86 3.85
C PHE A 391 -26.82 35.13 4.65
N VAL A 392 -27.43 36.29 4.44
CA VAL A 392 -28.59 36.76 5.24
C VAL A 392 -29.93 36.14 4.80
N GLY A 393 -29.98 35.52 3.62
CA GLY A 393 -31.18 34.86 3.11
C GLY A 393 -31.11 33.34 3.22
N ALA A 394 -32.22 32.67 2.91
CA ALA A 394 -32.22 31.23 2.71
C ALA A 394 -31.64 30.87 1.34
N VAL A 395 -30.87 29.79 1.23
CA VAL A 395 -30.30 29.29 -0.04
C VAL A 395 -30.73 27.87 -0.30
N LYS A 396 -30.99 27.52 -1.57
CA LYS A 396 -31.10 26.11 -1.96
C LYS A 396 -29.70 25.55 -2.16
N SER A 397 -29.44 24.37 -1.61
CA SER A 397 -28.18 23.65 -1.74
C SER A 397 -28.42 22.33 -2.45
N ASP A 398 -27.86 22.22 -3.65
CA ASP A 398 -27.80 20.97 -4.41
C ASP A 398 -26.42 20.34 -4.26
N LEU A 399 -26.39 19.01 -4.23
CA LEU A 399 -25.16 18.24 -4.23
C LEU A 399 -25.10 17.33 -5.45
N THR A 400 -23.96 17.37 -6.15
CA THR A 400 -23.60 16.33 -7.12
C THR A 400 -22.35 15.59 -6.63
N GLY A 401 -22.43 14.26 -6.55
CA GLY A 401 -21.30 13.40 -6.22
C GLY A 401 -20.64 12.78 -7.46
N TYR A 402 -19.34 12.50 -7.37
CA TYR A 402 -18.52 11.95 -8.45
C TYR A 402 -17.55 10.88 -7.91
N LYS A 403 -17.23 9.90 -8.76
CA LYS A 403 -16.24 8.83 -8.50
C LYS A 403 -14.78 9.24 -8.73
N SER A 404 -14.54 10.53 -9.00
CA SER A 404 -13.22 11.11 -9.29
C SER A 404 -13.18 12.57 -8.86
N VAL A 405 -11.98 13.08 -8.61
CA VAL A 405 -11.70 14.50 -8.32
C VAL A 405 -11.79 15.42 -9.55
N ASP A 406 -11.95 14.89 -10.76
CA ASP A 406 -12.03 15.71 -11.99
C ASP A 406 -13.39 16.44 -12.13
N LEU A 407 -14.42 16.01 -11.39
CA LEU A 407 -15.76 16.61 -11.37
C LEU A 407 -16.44 16.70 -12.76
N ILE A 408 -16.09 15.81 -13.68
CA ILE A 408 -16.70 15.71 -15.00
C ILE A 408 -17.97 14.84 -14.98
N ASP A 409 -18.94 15.17 -15.82
CA ASP A 409 -20.24 14.51 -15.85
C ASP A 409 -20.19 13.00 -16.11
N ALA A 410 -19.19 12.53 -16.87
CA ALA A 410 -18.95 11.10 -17.11
C ALA A 410 -18.64 10.32 -15.83
N ASN A 411 -18.13 11.00 -14.79
CA ASN A 411 -17.73 10.41 -13.52
C ASN A 411 -18.80 10.59 -12.41
N LYS A 412 -20.00 11.09 -12.73
CA LYS A 412 -21.09 11.25 -11.75
C LYS A 412 -21.38 9.93 -11.04
N ASP A 413 -21.51 9.99 -9.71
CA ASP A 413 -21.86 8.85 -8.89
C ASP A 413 -23.35 8.87 -8.53
N THR A 414 -24.14 8.08 -9.25
CA THR A 414 -25.58 7.98 -9.04
C THR A 414 -25.95 7.36 -7.69
N THR A 415 -25.01 6.70 -7.00
CA THR A 415 -25.25 6.16 -5.64
C THR A 415 -25.25 7.27 -4.58
N ILE A 416 -24.73 8.46 -4.91
CA ILE A 416 -24.76 9.66 -4.08
C ILE A 416 -26.02 10.46 -4.42
N THR A 417 -27.15 10.03 -3.88
CA THR A 417 -28.41 10.76 -3.98
C THR A 417 -28.67 11.52 -2.69
N VAL A 418 -28.61 12.85 -2.76
CA VAL A 418 -28.88 13.74 -1.63
C VAL A 418 -29.93 14.76 -2.07
N PRO A 419 -31.04 14.92 -1.33
CA PRO A 419 -32.09 15.85 -1.72
C PRO A 419 -31.61 17.30 -1.62
N THR A 420 -32.08 18.14 -2.53
CA THR A 420 -31.95 19.60 -2.42
C THR A 420 -32.53 20.05 -1.08
N LYS A 421 -31.75 20.82 -0.31
CA LYS A 421 -32.20 21.38 0.98
C LYS A 421 -32.17 22.90 0.94
N VAL A 422 -33.17 23.54 1.55
CA VAL A 422 -33.18 24.98 1.79
C VAL A 422 -32.48 25.26 3.11
N LEU A 423 -31.36 25.96 3.06
CA LEU A 423 -30.51 26.27 4.21
C LEU A 423 -30.91 27.62 4.79
N LYS A 424 -31.39 27.64 6.03
CA LYS A 424 -31.72 28.88 6.74
C LYS A 424 -30.44 29.62 7.16
N PRO A 425 -30.45 30.96 7.16
CA PRO A 425 -29.32 31.73 7.68
C PRO A 425 -29.21 31.54 9.19
N ASP A 426 -28.04 31.13 9.68
CA ASP A 426 -27.79 31.01 11.12
C ASP A 426 -26.33 31.35 11.47
N ALA A 427 -26.14 32.52 12.08
CA ALA A 427 -24.84 32.98 12.55
C ALA A 427 -24.31 32.17 13.76
N THR A 428 -25.21 31.49 14.49
CA THR A 428 -24.90 30.79 15.76
C THR A 428 -24.58 29.30 15.58
N SER A 429 -24.88 28.74 14.41
CA SER A 429 -24.65 27.31 14.09
C SER A 429 -25.38 26.33 15.00
N THR A 430 -26.57 26.72 15.47
CA THR A 430 -27.42 25.91 16.35
C THR A 430 -28.64 25.33 15.63
N ASP A 431 -29.08 25.92 14.52
CA ASP A 431 -30.22 25.43 13.74
C ASP A 431 -29.80 24.31 12.76
N PRO A 432 -30.32 23.07 12.89
CA PRO A 432 -30.09 21.99 11.94
C PRO A 432 -30.53 22.33 10.50
N ASP A 433 -31.48 23.24 10.32
CA ASP A 433 -31.93 23.71 9.00
C ASP A 433 -30.93 24.66 8.35
N SER A 434 -29.90 25.13 9.06
CA SER A 434 -28.81 25.91 8.48
C SER A 434 -27.75 25.06 7.77
N PHE A 435 -27.78 23.74 7.95
CA PHE A 435 -26.81 22.81 7.37
C PHE A 435 -27.37 22.06 6.16
N SER A 436 -26.52 21.79 5.18
CA SER A 436 -26.83 20.83 4.12
C SER A 436 -27.13 19.45 4.71
N ALA A 437 -27.72 18.58 3.92
CA ALA A 437 -27.72 17.16 4.26
C ALA A 437 -26.26 16.67 4.36
N GLU A 438 -26.00 15.82 5.34
CA GLU A 438 -24.69 15.25 5.57
C GLU A 438 -24.41 14.16 4.55
N VAL A 439 -23.22 14.21 3.96
CA VAL A 439 -22.74 13.20 3.01
C VAL A 439 -21.74 12.33 3.72
N THR A 440 -22.01 11.04 3.83
CA THR A 440 -21.07 10.04 4.36
C THR A 440 -20.71 9.04 3.28
N ARG A 441 -19.43 8.97 2.88
CA ARG A 441 -18.95 8.07 1.83
C ARG A 441 -17.60 7.45 2.13
N GLN A 442 -17.49 6.15 1.91
CA GLN A 442 -16.23 5.42 2.01
C GLN A 442 -15.51 5.38 0.66
N LEU A 443 -14.18 5.50 0.67
CA LEU A 443 -13.34 5.58 -0.54
C LEU A 443 -12.92 4.20 -1.08
N THR A 444 -13.62 3.13 -0.72
CA THR A 444 -13.19 1.74 -0.95
C THR A 444 -12.87 1.49 -2.42
N ALA A 445 -13.77 1.91 -3.32
CA ALA A 445 -13.67 1.64 -4.73
C ALA A 445 -13.04 2.78 -5.54
N ASN A 446 -13.30 4.04 -5.18
CA ASN A 446 -12.97 5.19 -6.01
C ASN A 446 -12.53 6.40 -5.16
N ASP A 447 -11.95 7.38 -5.83
CA ASP A 447 -11.83 8.75 -5.32
C ASP A 447 -13.22 9.40 -5.16
N LEU A 448 -13.27 10.54 -4.49
CA LEU A 448 -14.53 11.26 -4.24
C LEU A 448 -14.46 12.71 -4.70
N GLY A 449 -15.36 13.10 -5.60
CA GLY A 449 -15.64 14.48 -5.92
C GLY A 449 -17.01 14.89 -5.40
N LEU A 450 -17.12 16.05 -4.76
CA LEU A 450 -18.39 16.63 -4.31
C LEU A 450 -18.51 18.07 -4.82
N LEU A 451 -19.59 18.37 -5.54
CA LEU A 451 -19.93 19.71 -5.99
C LEU A 451 -21.17 20.21 -5.24
N TYR A 452 -20.97 21.21 -4.37
CA TYR A 452 -22.05 21.88 -3.65
C TYR A 452 -22.47 23.15 -4.38
N HIS A 453 -23.68 23.16 -4.92
CA HIS A 453 -24.22 24.29 -5.67
C HIS A 453 -25.29 25.02 -4.84
N ASN A 454 -24.94 26.19 -4.32
CA ASN A 454 -25.92 27.06 -3.68
C ASN A 454 -26.50 28.06 -4.67
N HIS A 455 -27.82 28.22 -4.62
CA HIS A 455 -28.52 29.18 -5.44
C HIS A 455 -29.77 29.70 -4.75
N VAL A 456 -30.20 30.88 -5.19
CA VAL A 456 -31.54 31.39 -4.96
C VAL A 456 -32.13 31.55 -6.34
N ASP A 457 -33.21 30.81 -6.61
CA ASP A 457 -33.93 30.93 -7.87
C ASP A 457 -34.36 32.39 -8.07
N GLU A 458 -34.22 32.86 -9.30
CA GLU A 458 -34.69 34.19 -9.66
C GLU A 458 -36.19 34.29 -9.33
N ILE A 459 -36.55 35.30 -8.54
CA ILE A 459 -37.94 35.71 -8.41
C ILE A 459 -38.35 36.12 -9.82
N THR A 460 -39.30 35.40 -10.42
CA THR A 460 -39.85 35.77 -11.74
C THR A 460 -40.14 37.28 -11.77
N PRO A 461 -39.80 38.00 -12.87
CA PRO A 461 -39.89 39.47 -12.95
C PRO A 461 -41.26 40.07 -12.58
N THR A 462 -42.30 39.25 -12.54
CA THR A 462 -43.65 39.57 -12.07
C THR A 462 -43.72 40.10 -10.64
N GLY A 463 -42.80 39.73 -9.75
CA GLY A 463 -42.81 40.18 -8.34
C GLY A 463 -42.44 41.66 -8.15
N VAL A 464 -41.38 42.12 -8.82
CA VAL A 464 -40.90 43.51 -8.72
C VAL A 464 -41.89 44.46 -9.39
N VAL A 465 -42.48 44.05 -10.53
CA VAL A 465 -43.47 44.86 -11.25
C VAL A 465 -44.74 45.07 -10.41
N LEU A 466 -45.21 44.05 -9.69
CA LEU A 466 -46.40 44.18 -8.83
C LEU A 466 -46.19 45.05 -7.59
N THR A 467 -44.96 45.16 -7.08
CA THR A 467 -44.66 46.07 -5.94
C THR A 467 -44.51 47.53 -6.35
N VAL A 468 -44.04 47.85 -7.57
CA VAL A 468 -43.77 49.24 -7.97
C VAL A 468 -44.99 49.91 -8.62
N VAL A 469 -45.86 49.15 -9.28
CA VAL A 469 -47.06 49.67 -9.95
C VAL A 469 -48.02 50.45 -9.02
N PRO A 470 -48.31 50.01 -7.78
CA PRO A 470 -49.16 50.77 -6.86
C PRO A 470 -48.57 52.14 -6.48
N TYR A 471 -47.25 52.22 -6.27
CA TYR A 471 -46.57 53.48 -5.91
C TYR A 471 -46.46 54.42 -7.11
N ALA A 472 -46.17 53.92 -8.31
CA ALA A 472 -46.13 54.72 -9.52
C ALA A 472 -47.52 55.28 -9.88
N MET A 473 -48.58 54.48 -9.75
CA MET A 473 -49.97 54.94 -9.95
C MET A 473 -50.38 56.02 -8.94
N MET A 474 -49.99 55.89 -7.66
CA MET A 474 -50.25 56.92 -6.64
C MET A 474 -49.56 58.25 -6.96
N ILE A 475 -48.35 58.23 -7.52
CA ILE A 475 -47.64 59.42 -7.98
C ILE A 475 -48.37 60.06 -9.18
N PHE A 476 -48.82 59.28 -10.16
CA PHE A 476 -49.56 59.82 -11.30
C PHE A 476 -50.94 60.39 -10.91
N VAL A 477 -51.65 59.77 -9.95
CA VAL A 477 -52.94 60.28 -9.43
C VAL A 477 -52.74 61.60 -8.65
N SER A 478 -51.67 61.70 -7.86
CA SER A 478 -51.37 62.93 -7.10
C SER A 478 -50.94 64.09 -8.01
N ILE A 479 -50.17 63.82 -9.08
CA ILE A 479 -49.81 64.84 -10.08
C ILE A 479 -51.05 65.32 -10.85
N SER A 480 -51.96 64.42 -11.21
CA SER A 480 -53.20 64.79 -11.92
C SER A 480 -54.18 65.58 -11.04
N MET A 481 -54.30 65.27 -9.74
CA MET A 481 -55.06 66.11 -8.81
C MET A 481 -54.46 67.51 -8.61
N ALA A 482 -53.13 67.62 -8.56
CA ALA A 482 -52.44 68.91 -8.46
C ALA A 482 -52.66 69.79 -9.70
N PHE A 483 -52.66 69.20 -10.90
CA PHE A 483 -52.95 69.91 -12.15
C PHE A 483 -54.39 70.44 -12.20
N MET A 484 -55.36 69.66 -11.72
CA MET A 484 -56.77 70.04 -11.71
C MET A 484 -57.07 71.20 -10.74
N PHE A 485 -56.30 71.32 -9.65
CA PHE A 485 -56.40 72.43 -8.70
C PHE A 485 -55.77 73.73 -9.22
N LEU A 486 -54.74 73.63 -10.07
CA LEU A 486 -54.06 74.80 -10.65
C LEU A 486 -54.83 75.39 -11.84
N THR A 487 -55.65 74.61 -12.55
CA THR A 487 -56.50 75.13 -13.64
C THR A 487 -57.80 75.78 -13.14
N LYS A 488 -58.33 75.37 -11.98
CA LYS A 488 -59.51 76.01 -11.37
C LYS A 488 -59.25 77.41 -10.80
N ARG A 489 -58.00 77.85 -10.67
CA ARG A 489 -57.66 79.18 -10.13
C ARG A 489 -57.56 80.29 -11.19
N LYS A 490 -57.95 80.00 -12.43
CA LYS A 490 -57.99 80.97 -13.55
C LYS A 490 -59.40 81.26 -14.08
N GLU A 491 -60.44 80.72 -13.45
CA GLU A 491 -61.84 81.09 -13.71
C GLU A 491 -62.46 81.64 -12.42
N GLU A 492 -62.06 82.86 -12.06
CA GLU A 492 -62.89 83.88 -11.39
C GLU A 492 -62.47 85.26 -11.90
#